data_AF-K1TSX2-F1
#
_entry.id   AF-K1TSX2-F1
#
_cell.length_a   1.000
_cell.length_b   1.000
_cell.length_c   1.000
_cell.angle_alpha   90.00
_cell.angle_beta   90.00
_cell.angle_gamma   90.00
#
_symmetry.space_group_name_H-M   'P 1'
#
loop_
_entity.id
_entity.type
_entity.pdbx_description
1 polymer ?
#
loop_
_entity_poly.entity_id
_entity_poly.type
_entity_poly.pdbx_seq_one_letter_code
_entity_poly.pdbx_strand_id
1 'polypeptide(L)'
;MELGLANIREFRSKKLQQNFGFIFEHLDTSSVTGQPYLPVMISETAADYYHSRTPSVAREVIRASQISGIEDNSVLAQFTGHLHADVNLYENFIDLFGVKFASPLSNSGRSFYKYFLVDSTNVEGRKTYKIRFHPKSVATPVLDGEVNIDSASYALRSARVKMAKGVNVNWIRHLAIEADNRLTADSLWFP
;
A
#
# COMPACT_ATOMS: atom_id res chain seq x y z
N MET A 1 -4.61 7.09 -4.91
CA MET A 1 -5.43 6.44 -3.87
C MET A 1 -6.90 6.57 -4.26
N GLU A 2 -7.70 5.57 -3.96
CA GLU A 2 -9.14 5.55 -4.22
C GLU A 2 -9.92 5.19 -2.95
N LEU A 3 -11.11 5.78 -2.79
CA LEU A 3 -12.05 5.48 -1.72
C LEU A 3 -13.40 5.14 -2.32
N GLY A 4 -14.01 4.06 -1.84
CA GLY A 4 -15.23 3.52 -2.40
C GLY A 4 -16.23 2.96 -1.40
N LEU A 5 -17.51 3.01 -1.77
CA LEU A 5 -18.59 2.37 -1.02
C LEU A 5 -18.72 0.90 -1.44
N ALA A 6 -18.65 -0.01 -0.48
CA ALA A 6 -18.86 -1.45 -0.67
C ALA A 6 -20.34 -1.85 -0.44
N ASN A 7 -20.74 -3.06 -0.85
CA ASN A 7 -22.09 -3.64 -0.66
C ASN A 7 -23.27 -2.93 -1.36
N ILE A 8 -23.05 -2.32 -2.52
CA ILE A 8 -24.11 -1.63 -3.30
C ILE A 8 -25.21 -2.58 -3.80
N ARG A 9 -24.97 -3.90 -3.84
CA ARG A 9 -25.97 -4.89 -4.27
C ARG A 9 -27.21 -4.91 -3.37
N GLU A 10 -27.09 -4.62 -2.07
CA GLU A 10 -28.22 -4.54 -1.14
C GLU A 10 -29.10 -3.30 -1.38
N PHE A 11 -28.56 -2.26 -2.02
CA PHE A 11 -29.28 -1.02 -2.35
C PHE A 11 -30.01 -1.05 -3.70
N ARG A 12 -30.03 -2.21 -4.37
CA ARG A 12 -30.54 -2.38 -5.75
C ARG A 12 -32.07 -2.51 -5.80
N SER A 13 -32.81 -1.47 -5.39
CA SER A 13 -34.27 -1.40 -5.58
C SER A 13 -34.64 -0.83 -6.95
N LYS A 14 -35.74 -1.30 -7.56
CA LYS A 14 -36.23 -0.83 -8.88
C LYS A 14 -36.45 0.69 -8.96
N LYS A 15 -36.84 1.34 -7.85
CA LYS A 15 -37.04 2.79 -7.76
C LYS A 15 -35.72 3.57 -7.75
N LEU A 16 -34.69 3.07 -7.06
CA LEU A 16 -33.37 3.67 -7.05
C LEU A 16 -32.64 3.49 -8.40
N GLN A 17 -32.84 2.37 -9.09
CA GLN A 17 -32.27 2.16 -10.44
C GLN A 17 -32.83 3.11 -11.50
N GLN A 18 -34.12 3.45 -11.43
CA GLN A 18 -34.72 4.39 -12.38
C GLN A 18 -34.21 5.83 -12.21
N ASN A 19 -33.92 6.24 -10.98
CA ASN A 19 -33.49 7.61 -10.68
C ASN A 19 -31.96 7.77 -10.59
N PHE A 20 -31.22 6.68 -10.37
CA PHE A 20 -29.77 6.68 -10.17
C PHE A 20 -29.05 5.59 -11.00
N GLY A 21 -29.60 5.22 -12.16
CA GLY A 21 -29.01 4.24 -13.07
C GLY A 21 -27.55 4.53 -13.42
N PHE A 22 -27.19 5.81 -13.56
CA PHE A 22 -25.84 6.28 -13.85
C PHE A 22 -24.79 5.83 -12.80
N ILE A 23 -25.18 5.65 -11.54
CA ILE A 23 -24.29 5.19 -10.46
C ILE A 23 -23.83 3.74 -10.71
N PHE A 24 -24.69 2.93 -11.33
CA PHE A 24 -24.39 1.53 -11.63
C PHE A 24 -23.54 1.35 -12.89
N GLU A 25 -23.46 2.36 -13.76
CA GLU A 25 -22.61 2.36 -14.96
C GLU A 25 -21.13 2.65 -14.63
N HIS A 26 -20.86 3.27 -13.48
CA HIS A 26 -19.52 3.62 -12.98
C HIS A 26 -19.05 2.72 -11.83
N LEU A 27 -19.64 1.52 -11.71
CA LEU A 27 -19.18 0.52 -10.75
C LEU A 27 -17.83 -0.03 -11.20
N ASP A 28 -16.81 0.21 -10.38
CA ASP A 28 -15.49 -0.37 -10.60
C ASP A 28 -15.34 -1.68 -9.80
N THR A 29 -14.40 -2.53 -10.21
CA THR A 29 -14.10 -3.79 -9.54
C THR A 29 -12.77 -3.68 -8.83
N SER A 30 -12.79 -3.82 -7.50
CA SER A 30 -11.56 -3.67 -6.71
C SER A 30 -10.57 -4.76 -7.08
N SER A 31 -9.37 -4.37 -7.52
CA SER A 31 -8.26 -5.27 -7.84
C SER A 31 -7.81 -6.11 -6.63
N VAL A 32 -8.09 -5.63 -5.41
CA VAL A 32 -7.74 -6.29 -4.14
C VAL A 32 -8.80 -7.32 -3.70
N THR A 33 -10.08 -7.05 -3.94
CA THR A 33 -11.20 -7.86 -3.40
C THR A 33 -12.02 -8.60 -4.45
N GLY A 34 -11.91 -8.19 -5.72
CA GLY A 34 -12.76 -8.65 -6.81
C GLY A 34 -14.24 -8.26 -6.69
N GLN A 35 -14.61 -7.44 -5.69
CA GLN A 35 -15.99 -7.01 -5.47
C GLN A 35 -16.26 -5.66 -6.14
N PRO A 36 -17.50 -5.44 -6.64
CA PRO A 36 -17.89 -4.16 -7.18
C PRO A 36 -18.06 -3.12 -6.08
N TYR A 37 -17.50 -1.93 -6.27
CA TYR A 37 -17.66 -0.77 -5.39
C TYR A 37 -17.94 0.48 -6.22
N LEU A 38 -18.49 1.51 -5.57
CA LEU A 38 -18.66 2.83 -6.17
C LEU A 38 -17.53 3.71 -5.68
N PRO A 39 -16.59 4.13 -6.54
CA PRO A 39 -15.59 5.13 -6.16
C PRO A 39 -16.31 6.45 -5.86
N VAL A 40 -16.19 6.91 -4.61
CA VAL A 40 -16.76 8.19 -4.16
C VAL A 40 -15.70 9.27 -4.05
N MET A 41 -14.42 8.88 -3.96
CA MET A 41 -13.31 9.82 -3.99
C MET A 41 -12.09 9.18 -4.65
N ILE A 42 -11.42 9.98 -5.47
CA ILE A 42 -10.12 9.66 -6.06
C ILE A 42 -9.16 10.76 -5.63
N SER A 43 -7.97 10.38 -5.17
CA SER A 43 -6.89 11.28 -4.84
C SER A 43 -5.64 10.86 -5.60
N GLU A 44 -5.12 11.75 -6.42
CA GLU A 44 -3.86 11.59 -7.13
C GLU A 44 -2.88 12.65 -6.66
N THR A 45 -1.64 12.26 -6.40
CA THR A 45 -0.59 13.17 -5.97
C THR A 45 0.68 12.86 -6.73
N ALA A 46 1.22 13.87 -7.41
CA ALA A 46 2.52 13.83 -8.06
C ALA A 46 3.49 14.63 -7.20
N ALA A 47 4.58 14.00 -6.77
CA ALA A 47 5.60 14.62 -5.93
C ALA A 47 7.01 14.27 -6.43
N ASP A 48 7.95 15.19 -6.24
CA ASP A 48 9.38 14.90 -6.35
C ASP A 48 9.92 14.55 -4.97
N TYR A 49 10.66 13.45 -4.87
CA TYR A 49 11.36 13.09 -3.64
C TYR A 49 12.86 13.37 -3.80
N TYR A 50 13.44 14.04 -2.82
CA TYR A 50 14.86 14.36 -2.72
C TYR A 50 15.44 13.74 -1.44
N HIS A 51 16.63 13.16 -1.54
CA HIS A 51 17.34 12.64 -0.37
C HIS A 51 18.83 13.00 -0.44
N SER A 52 19.37 13.47 0.69
CA SER A 52 20.79 13.70 0.91
C SER A 52 21.29 12.82 2.06
N ARG A 53 22.47 12.22 1.90
CA ARG A 53 23.10 11.39 2.95
C ARG A 53 23.91 12.22 3.95
N THR A 54 24.44 13.37 3.55
CA THR A 54 25.32 14.18 4.40
C THR A 54 25.13 15.67 4.09
N PRO A 55 24.30 16.38 4.87
CA PRO A 55 23.50 15.91 6.02
C PRO A 55 22.36 14.96 5.60
N SER A 56 21.93 14.07 6.51
CA SER A 56 20.79 13.17 6.28
C SER A 56 19.49 13.96 6.23
N VAL A 57 19.01 14.27 5.03
CA VAL A 57 17.80 15.06 4.82
C VAL A 57 16.98 14.42 3.71
N ALA A 58 15.72 14.11 3.99
CA ALA A 58 14.73 13.75 3.00
C ALA A 58 13.77 14.93 2.81
N ARG A 59 13.36 15.18 1.56
CA ARG A 59 12.40 16.23 1.21
C ARG A 59 11.49 15.72 0.11
N GLU A 60 10.20 15.68 0.40
CA GLU A 60 9.15 15.50 -0.61
C GLU A 60 8.62 16.88 -1.03
N VAL A 61 8.50 17.12 -2.34
CA VAL A 61 7.93 18.32 -2.93
C VAL A 61 6.73 17.91 -3.77
N ILE A 62 5.53 18.15 -3.25
CA ILE A 62 4.29 17.87 -3.96
C ILE A 62 4.15 18.85 -5.13
N ARG A 63 4.19 18.34 -6.37
CA ARG A 63 3.98 19.14 -7.58
C ARG A 63 2.51 19.40 -7.84
N ALA A 64 1.69 18.38 -7.67
CA ALA A 64 0.25 18.46 -7.88
C ALA A 64 -0.44 17.46 -6.96
N SER A 65 -1.56 17.87 -6.38
CA SER A 65 -2.48 16.96 -5.69
C SER A 65 -3.89 17.30 -6.16
N GLN A 66 -4.57 16.31 -6.73
CA GLN A 66 -5.94 16.45 -7.20
C GLN A 66 -6.80 15.44 -6.46
N ILE A 67 -7.84 15.95 -5.81
CA ILE A 67 -8.87 15.15 -5.16
C ILE A 67 -10.19 15.41 -5.86
N SER A 68 -10.92 14.37 -6.21
CA SER A 68 -12.21 14.43 -6.90
C SER A 68 -13.23 13.54 -6.18
N GLY A 69 -14.48 13.99 -6.08
CA GLY A 69 -15.62 13.18 -5.60
C GLY A 69 -16.17 13.52 -4.21
N ILE A 70 -15.40 14.17 -3.33
CA ILE A 70 -15.88 14.68 -2.03
C ILE A 70 -15.53 16.16 -1.91
N GLU A 71 -16.53 17.00 -1.65
CA GLU A 71 -16.39 18.46 -1.45
C GLU A 71 -16.31 18.86 0.03
N ASP A 72 -16.57 17.92 0.96
CA ASP A 72 -16.56 18.21 2.40
C ASP A 72 -15.12 18.34 2.92
N ASN A 73 -14.75 19.56 3.30
CA ASN A 73 -13.44 19.93 3.83
C ASN A 73 -13.01 19.12 5.07
N SER A 74 -13.95 18.62 5.88
CA SER A 74 -13.63 17.88 7.11
C SER A 74 -13.15 16.45 6.84
N VAL A 75 -13.79 15.80 5.87
CA VAL A 75 -13.38 14.48 5.35
C VAL A 75 -12.09 14.62 4.57
N LEU A 76 -12.00 15.65 3.72
CA LEU A 76 -10.77 15.96 2.99
C LEU A 76 -9.57 16.15 3.94
N ALA A 77 -9.70 16.91 5.04
CA ALA A 77 -8.60 17.14 5.98
C ALA A 77 -8.13 15.90 6.75
N GLN A 78 -9.06 15.04 7.18
CA GLN A 78 -8.70 13.79 7.88
C GLN A 78 -8.02 12.79 6.96
N PHE A 79 -8.43 12.75 5.69
CA PHE A 79 -7.80 11.90 4.70
C PHE A 79 -6.43 12.48 4.29
N THR A 80 -6.34 13.76 3.91
CA THR A 80 -5.08 14.38 3.47
C THR A 80 -3.97 14.35 4.52
N GLY A 81 -4.29 14.49 5.81
CA GLY A 81 -3.32 14.35 6.89
C GLY A 81 -2.68 12.96 7.01
N HIS A 82 -3.38 11.90 6.57
CA HIS A 82 -2.88 10.51 6.57
C HIS A 82 -2.50 10.01 5.17
N LEU A 83 -2.68 10.82 4.11
CA LEU A 83 -2.30 10.47 2.72
C LEU A 83 -0.77 10.35 2.56
N HIS A 84 0.01 11.05 3.38
CA HIS A 84 1.48 11.02 3.37
C HIS A 84 2.04 9.96 4.32
N ALA A 85 1.43 8.78 4.39
CA ALA A 85 2.02 7.67 5.11
C ALA A 85 3.22 7.15 4.30
N ASP A 86 4.43 7.60 4.67
CA ASP A 86 5.68 7.07 4.13
C ASP A 86 5.80 5.59 4.53
N VAL A 87 5.54 4.69 3.57
CA VAL A 87 5.58 3.25 3.79
C VAL A 87 7.02 2.78 3.72
N ASN A 88 7.72 2.90 4.85
CA ASN A 88 9.06 2.38 4.97
C ASN A 88 9.04 0.94 5.52
N LEU A 89 9.28 -0.03 4.65
CA LEU A 89 9.38 -1.45 5.02
C LEU A 89 10.62 -1.76 5.88
N TYR A 90 11.64 -0.91 5.93
CA TYR A 90 12.80 -1.13 6.80
C TYR A 90 12.53 -0.81 8.27
N GLU A 91 11.50 -0.02 8.56
CA GLU A 91 11.10 0.28 9.93
C GLU A 91 10.51 -0.94 10.62
N ASN A 92 10.51 -0.95 11.95
CA ASN A 92 9.97 -2.09 12.71
C ASN A 92 8.45 -2.25 12.53
N PHE A 93 7.75 -1.13 12.42
CA PHE A 93 6.31 -1.07 12.22
C PHE A 93 5.98 -0.06 11.13
N ILE A 94 5.00 -0.42 10.30
CA ILE A 94 4.42 0.47 9.30
C ILE A 94 3.15 1.05 9.91
N ASP A 95 3.13 2.36 10.15
CA ASP A 95 1.96 3.05 10.68
C ASP A 95 1.06 3.50 9.53
N LEU A 96 -0.10 2.87 9.41
CA LEU A 96 -1.08 3.16 8.38
C LEU A 96 -2.40 3.45 9.05
N PHE A 97 -2.88 4.69 8.90
CA PHE A 97 -4.15 5.13 9.47
C PHE A 97 -4.23 4.86 10.99
N GLY A 98 -3.14 5.08 11.71
CA GLY A 98 -3.04 4.85 13.17
C GLY A 98 -2.95 3.38 13.57
N VAL A 99 -2.83 2.46 12.62
CA VAL A 99 -2.64 1.03 12.86
C VAL A 99 -1.21 0.65 12.53
N LYS A 100 -0.52 0.07 13.52
CA LYS A 100 0.87 -0.37 13.39
C LYS A 100 0.96 -1.81 12.92
N PHE A 101 1.30 -2.00 11.64
CA PHE A 101 1.57 -3.31 11.06
C PHE A 101 3.01 -3.70 11.33
N ALA A 102 3.26 -4.92 11.85
CA ALA A 102 4.63 -5.41 12.00
C ALA A 102 5.31 -5.52 10.63
N SER A 103 6.46 -4.90 10.44
CA SER A 103 7.12 -4.94 9.13
C SER A 103 7.79 -6.30 8.86
N PRO A 104 7.70 -6.84 7.63
CA PRO A 104 8.41 -8.05 7.25
C PRO A 104 9.93 -7.89 7.14
N LEU A 105 10.49 -6.68 7.06
CA LEU A 105 11.95 -6.48 7.08
C LEU A 105 12.47 -5.95 8.42
N SER A 106 11.59 -5.89 9.44
CA SER A 106 12.00 -5.52 10.79
C SER A 106 13.02 -6.48 11.38
N ASN A 107 13.82 -5.98 12.33
CA ASN A 107 14.78 -6.81 13.07
C ASN A 107 14.11 -8.00 13.78
N SER A 108 12.86 -7.82 14.18
CA SER A 108 12.01 -8.83 14.83
C SER A 108 11.02 -9.50 13.87
N GLY A 109 11.18 -9.33 12.54
CA GLY A 109 10.25 -9.86 11.53
C GLY A 109 10.09 -11.38 11.61
N ARG A 110 11.17 -12.11 11.95
CA ARG A 110 11.15 -13.56 12.19
C ARG A 110 10.24 -13.98 13.34
N SER A 111 9.88 -13.10 14.26
CA SER A 111 8.90 -13.41 15.31
C SER A 111 7.47 -13.41 14.78
N PHE A 112 7.18 -12.59 13.76
CA PHE A 112 5.85 -12.44 13.17
C PHE A 112 5.64 -13.31 11.93
N TYR A 113 6.69 -13.60 11.17
CA TYR A 113 6.58 -14.20 9.84
C TYR A 113 7.39 -15.48 9.67
N LYS A 114 6.91 -16.35 8.77
CA LYS A 114 7.67 -17.44 8.15
C LYS A 114 8.13 -16.96 6.77
N TYR A 115 9.41 -17.10 6.47
CA TYR A 115 10.02 -16.67 5.21
C TYR A 115 10.41 -17.87 4.37
N PHE A 116 10.17 -17.76 3.07
CA PHE A 116 10.48 -18.77 2.08
C PHE A 116 11.23 -18.08 0.93
N LEU A 117 12.45 -18.54 0.66
CA LEU A 117 13.14 -18.17 -0.57
C LEU A 117 12.48 -18.93 -1.71
N VAL A 118 11.78 -18.21 -2.59
CA VAL A 118 11.00 -18.82 -3.68
C VAL A 118 11.89 -19.06 -4.89
N ASP A 119 12.70 -18.07 -5.25
CA ASP A 119 13.55 -18.12 -6.44
C ASP A 119 14.70 -17.10 -6.33
N SER A 120 15.68 -17.21 -7.22
CA SER A 120 16.65 -16.17 -7.49
C SER A 120 16.72 -15.88 -8.99
N THR A 121 16.34 -14.67 -9.39
CA THR A 121 16.30 -14.23 -10.79
C THR A 121 17.38 -13.19 -11.08
N ASN A 122 17.86 -13.10 -12.32
CA ASN A 122 18.69 -11.98 -12.75
C ASN A 122 17.80 -10.85 -13.27
N VAL A 123 17.82 -9.70 -12.57
CA VAL A 123 17.09 -8.49 -12.94
C VAL A 123 18.13 -7.41 -13.22
N GLU A 124 18.15 -6.86 -14.44
CA GLU A 124 19.12 -5.81 -14.84
C GLU A 124 20.59 -6.21 -14.62
N GLY A 125 20.92 -7.48 -14.91
CA GLY A 125 22.28 -8.01 -14.72
C GLY A 125 22.69 -8.25 -13.26
N ARG A 126 21.77 -8.06 -12.30
CA ARG A 126 22.01 -8.31 -10.87
C ARG A 126 21.10 -9.41 -10.35
N LYS A 127 21.68 -10.34 -9.60
CA LYS A 127 20.91 -11.42 -8.97
C LYS A 127 20.01 -10.83 -7.88
N THR A 128 18.75 -11.27 -7.88
CA THR A 128 17.69 -10.80 -7.00
C THR A 128 17.00 -12.00 -6.38
N TYR A 129 16.86 -11.99 -5.05
CA TYR A 129 16.18 -13.03 -4.29
C TYR A 129 14.71 -12.67 -4.15
N LYS A 130 13.84 -13.59 -4.58
CA LYS A 130 12.41 -13.48 -4.36
C LYS A 130 12.05 -14.20 -3.06
N ILE A 131 11.62 -13.46 -2.05
CA ILE A 131 11.29 -13.98 -0.73
C ILE A 131 9.80 -13.80 -0.49
N ARG A 132 9.07 -14.91 -0.31
CA ARG A 132 7.68 -14.92 0.13
C ARG A 132 7.65 -14.99 1.66
N PHE A 133 6.75 -14.25 2.27
CA PHE A 133 6.53 -14.34 3.71
C PHE A 133 5.05 -14.45 4.06
N HIS A 134 4.76 -15.23 5.11
CA HIS A 134 3.42 -15.45 5.63
C HIS A 134 3.41 -15.23 7.14
N PRO A 135 2.36 -14.61 7.70
CA PRO A 135 2.26 -14.41 9.14
C PRO A 135 2.13 -15.73 9.88
N LYS A 136 2.72 -15.80 11.07
CA LYS A 136 2.58 -16.94 11.99
C LYS A 136 1.26 -16.93 12.74
N SER A 137 0.73 -15.74 13.02
CA SER A 137 -0.52 -15.48 13.72
C SER A 137 -1.10 -14.14 13.24
N VAL A 138 -2.42 -14.00 13.33
CA VAL A 138 -3.17 -12.78 12.97
C VAL A 138 -3.68 -12.03 14.21
N ALA A 139 -3.21 -12.38 15.40
CA ALA A 139 -3.57 -11.72 16.66
C ALA A 139 -3.06 -10.26 16.76
N THR A 140 -2.11 -9.89 15.91
CA THR A 140 -1.56 -8.54 15.77
C THR A 140 -1.69 -8.12 14.30
N PRO A 141 -1.80 -6.82 13.99
CA PRO A 141 -1.79 -6.36 12.60
C PRO A 141 -0.50 -6.77 11.88
N VAL A 142 -0.65 -7.60 10.85
CA VAL A 142 0.46 -8.22 10.10
C VAL A 142 0.14 -8.28 8.61
N LEU A 143 1.19 -8.43 7.82
CA LEU A 143 1.14 -8.46 6.36
C LEU A 143 1.37 -9.87 5.81
N ASP A 144 1.02 -10.10 4.56
CA ASP A 144 1.32 -11.30 3.78
C ASP A 144 1.75 -10.85 2.39
N GLY A 145 2.84 -11.39 1.85
CA GLY A 145 3.34 -10.89 0.59
C GLY A 145 4.69 -11.44 0.17
N GLU A 146 5.31 -10.72 -0.75
CA GLU A 146 6.65 -11.00 -1.26
C GLU A 146 7.50 -9.73 -1.32
N VAL A 147 8.79 -9.93 -1.13
CA VAL A 147 9.84 -8.91 -1.33
C VAL A 147 10.89 -9.46 -2.28
N ASN A 148 11.44 -8.56 -3.09
CA ASN A 148 12.57 -8.83 -3.97
C ASN A 148 13.79 -8.10 -3.41
N ILE A 149 14.85 -8.85 -3.09
CA ILE A 149 16.06 -8.32 -2.45
C ILE A 149 17.24 -8.44 -3.40
N ASP A 150 17.99 -7.37 -3.62
CA ASP A 150 19.23 -7.39 -4.41
C ASP A 150 20.30 -8.24 -3.70
N SER A 151 20.93 -9.16 -4.41
CA SER A 151 21.89 -10.08 -3.78
C SER A 151 23.22 -9.42 -3.40
N ALA A 152 23.58 -8.29 -4.03
CA ALA A 152 24.87 -7.64 -3.83
C ALA A 152 24.80 -6.58 -2.73
N SER A 153 23.71 -5.79 -2.68
CA SER A 153 23.53 -4.75 -1.65
C SER A 153 22.59 -5.16 -0.51
N TYR A 154 21.89 -6.29 -0.61
CA TYR A 154 20.83 -6.71 0.33
C TYR A 154 19.68 -5.70 0.49
N ALA A 155 19.55 -4.79 -0.46
CA ALA A 155 18.51 -3.78 -0.43
C ALA A 155 17.21 -4.32 -1.02
N LEU A 156 16.08 -3.82 -0.51
CA LEU A 156 14.75 -4.01 -1.07
C LEU A 156 14.69 -3.39 -2.46
N ARG A 157 14.50 -4.22 -3.49
CA ARG A 157 14.18 -3.78 -4.85
C ARG A 157 12.70 -3.50 -5.00
N SER A 158 11.85 -4.42 -4.54
CA SER A 158 10.42 -4.20 -4.59
C SER A 158 9.69 -5.04 -3.56
N ALA A 159 8.48 -4.62 -3.21
CA ALA A 159 7.60 -5.30 -2.29
C ALA A 159 6.19 -5.29 -2.83
N ARG A 160 5.52 -6.44 -2.71
CA ARG A 160 4.08 -6.58 -2.96
C ARG A 160 3.48 -7.24 -1.75
N VAL A 161 2.82 -6.45 -0.92
CA VAL A 161 2.35 -6.88 0.39
C VAL A 161 0.89 -6.50 0.57
N LYS A 162 0.16 -7.33 1.29
CA LYS A 162 -1.23 -7.09 1.63
C LYS A 162 -1.48 -7.37 3.10
N MET A 163 -2.54 -6.80 3.67
CA MET A 163 -2.99 -7.21 5.00
C MET A 163 -3.37 -8.69 4.97
N ALA A 164 -2.88 -9.43 5.96
CA ALA A 164 -3.17 -10.84 6.06
C ALA A 164 -4.65 -11.11 6.31
N LYS A 165 -5.18 -12.15 5.67
CA LYS A 165 -6.59 -12.56 5.86
C LYS A 165 -6.81 -12.96 7.32
N GLY A 166 -7.82 -12.37 7.96
CA GLY A 166 -8.18 -12.66 9.35
C GLY A 166 -7.57 -11.70 10.38
N VAL A 167 -6.72 -10.76 9.96
CA VAL A 167 -6.33 -9.62 10.81
C VAL A 167 -7.56 -8.78 11.09
N ASN A 168 -7.88 -8.60 12.37
CA ASN A 168 -9.02 -7.79 12.80
C ASN A 168 -8.53 -6.38 13.17
N VAL A 169 -8.74 -5.44 12.25
CA VAL A 169 -8.45 -4.02 12.44
C VAL A 169 -9.73 -3.23 12.15
N ASN A 170 -10.01 -2.21 12.96
CA ASN A 170 -11.34 -1.60 13.07
C ASN A 170 -11.94 -1.14 11.74
N TRP A 171 -11.20 -0.37 10.95
CA TRP A 171 -11.72 0.30 9.74
C TRP A 171 -11.02 -0.08 8.45
N ILE A 172 -9.92 -0.84 8.49
CA ILE A 172 -9.20 -1.29 7.30
C ILE A 172 -9.76 -2.65 6.89
N ARG A 173 -10.52 -2.71 5.79
CA ARG A 173 -11.05 -3.98 5.25
C ARG A 173 -10.02 -4.70 4.39
N HIS A 174 -9.33 -3.94 3.56
CA HIS A 174 -8.33 -4.43 2.62
C HIS A 174 -7.20 -3.40 2.54
N LEU A 175 -5.98 -3.91 2.51
CA LEU A 175 -4.77 -3.11 2.35
C LEU A 175 -3.87 -3.89 1.40
N ALA A 176 -3.40 -3.21 0.37
CA ALA A 176 -2.39 -3.67 -0.55
C ALA A 176 -1.38 -2.53 -0.73
N ILE A 177 -0.11 -2.87 -0.74
CA ILE A 177 1.01 -1.95 -0.89
C ILE A 177 1.94 -2.55 -1.92
N GLU A 178 2.23 -1.76 -2.94
CA GLU A 178 3.26 -2.05 -3.93
C GLU A 178 4.31 -0.95 -3.84
N ALA A 179 5.57 -1.35 -3.68
CA ALA A 179 6.71 -0.44 -3.62
C ALA A 179 7.80 -0.95 -4.55
N ASP A 180 8.36 -0.06 -5.37
CA ASP A 180 9.43 -0.37 -6.32
C ASP A 180 10.56 0.63 -6.14
N ASN A 181 11.68 0.18 -5.56
CA ASN A 181 12.88 0.98 -5.41
C ASN A 181 13.76 0.87 -6.66
N ARG A 182 14.39 1.97 -7.04
CA ARG A 182 15.38 2.04 -8.12
C ARG A 182 16.77 2.27 -7.55
N LEU A 183 17.77 1.68 -8.20
CA LEU A 183 19.16 1.94 -7.89
C LEU A 183 19.57 3.29 -8.49
N THR A 184 19.94 4.23 -7.62
CA THR A 184 20.46 5.55 -7.98
C THR A 184 21.94 5.60 -7.60
N ALA A 185 22.84 5.56 -8.60
CA ALA A 185 24.30 5.54 -8.44
C ALA A 185 24.85 4.41 -7.52
N ASP A 186 25.42 3.37 -8.15
CA ASP A 186 26.24 2.23 -7.67
C ASP A 186 25.88 1.46 -6.37
N SER A 187 25.12 2.03 -5.42
CA SER A 187 24.76 1.40 -4.15
C SER A 187 23.49 1.92 -3.46
N LEU A 188 22.93 3.07 -3.85
CA LEU A 188 21.76 3.65 -3.16
C LEU A 188 20.45 3.20 -3.81
N TRP A 189 19.57 2.59 -3.03
CA TRP A 189 18.21 2.21 -3.45
C TRP A 189 17.22 3.25 -2.96
N PHE A 190 16.33 3.68 -3.84
CA PHE A 190 15.43 4.80 -3.60
C PHE A 190 14.00 4.45 -4.07
N PRO A 191 12.96 4.68 -3.23
CA PRO A 191 11.56 4.38 -3.54
C PRO A 191 10.94 5.22 -4.66
#